data_AF-A0A533ZU79-F1
#
_entry.id   AF-A0A533ZU79-F1
#
_cell.length_a   1.000
_cell.length_b   1.000
_cell.length_c   1.000
_cell.angle_alpha   90.00
_cell.angle_beta   90.00
_cell.angle_gamma   90.00
#
_symmetry.space_group_name_H-M   'P 1'
#
loop_
_entity.id
_entity.type
_entity.pdbx_description
1 polymer ?
#
loop_
_entity_poly.entity_id
_entity_poly.type
_entity_poly.pdbx_seq_one_letter_code
_entity_poly.pdbx_strand_id
1 'polypeptide(L)' 'MNLVEAYKQLLKNIQRTLKEHGYSRRAGIFYKKNEDNWGVIGFQKSWSSSNEFGIKFTINLGV' A
#
# COMPACT_ATOMS: atom_id res chain seq x y z
N MET A 1 3.26 20.30 -8.51
CA MET A 1 2.92 19.31 -7.47
C MET A 1 3.94 18.17 -7.54
N ASN A 2 4.56 17.78 -6.43
CA ASN A 2 5.50 16.65 -6.42
C ASN A 2 4.70 15.34 -6.31
N LEU A 3 4.65 14.55 -7.39
CA LEU A 3 3.88 13.32 -7.47
C LEU A 3 4.40 12.23 -6.52
N VAL A 4 5.70 12.24 -6.22
CA VAL A 4 6.29 11.32 -5.23
C VAL A 4 5.74 11.62 -3.84
N GLU A 5 5.64 12.90 -3.45
CA GLU A 5 5.06 13.29 -2.17
C GLU A 5 3.56 13.03 -2.11
N ALA A 6 2.84 13.28 -3.20
CA ALA A 6 1.42 12.93 -3.31
C ALA A 6 1.19 11.42 -3.13
N TYR A 7 2.03 10.58 -3.74
CA TYR A 7 1.97 9.13 -3.58
C TYR A 7 2.26 8.69 -2.15
N LYS A 8 3.25 9.29 -1.47
CA LYS A 8 3.51 9.01 -0.05
C LYS A 8 2.31 9.37 0.83
N GLN A 9 1.64 10.49 0.56
CA GLN A 9 0.43 10.88 1.30
C GLN A 9 -0.73 9.93 1.04
N LEU A 10 -0.92 9.48 -0.20
CA LEU A 10 -1.89 8.43 -0.53
C LEU A 10 -1.63 7.16 0.29
N LEU A 11 -0.39 6.66 0.34
CA LEU A 11 -0.04 5.47 1.12
C LEU A 11 -0.28 5.67 2.64
N LYS A 12 -0.06 6.88 3.17
CA LYS A 12 -0.35 7.20 4.57
C LYS A 12 -1.85 7.15 4.86
N ASN A 13 -2.68 7.68 3.96
CA ASN A 13 -4.14 7.64 4.10
C ASN A 13 -4.66 6.20 4.04
N ILE A 14 -4.18 5.42 3.07
CA ILE A 14 -4.54 3.99 2.96
C ILE A 14 -4.09 3.22 4.21
N GLN A 15 -2.87 3.47 4.70
CA GLN A 15 -2.39 2.85 5.94
C GLN A 15 -3.34 3.11 7.11
N ARG A 16 -3.84 4.34 7.27
CA ARG A 16 -4.80 4.67 8.33
C ARG A 16 -6.08 3.85 8.19
N THR A 17 -6.68 3.84 7.00
CA THR A 17 -7.89 3.07 6.73
C THR A 17 -7.70 1.57 6.97
N LEU A 18 -6.59 0.98 6.51
CA LEU A 18 -6.32 -0.45 6.73
C LEU A 18 -6.16 -0.79 8.21
N LYS A 19 -5.49 0.07 8.99
CA LYS A 19 -5.37 -0.10 10.45
C LYS A 19 -6.72 -0.02 11.15
N GLU A 20 -7.59 0.92 10.76
CA GLU A 20 -8.96 1.02 11.28
C GLU A 20 -9.78 -0.26 11.02
N HIS A 21 -9.46 -1.01 9.96
CA HIS A 21 -10.09 -2.29 9.62
C HIS A 21 -9.38 -3.52 10.22
N GLY A 22 -8.41 -3.31 11.11
CA GLY A 22 -7.72 -4.36 11.85
C GLY A 22 -6.53 -4.99 11.12
N TYR A 23 -6.01 -4.37 10.06
CA TYR A 23 -4.76 -4.81 9.44
C TYR A 23 -3.54 -4.31 10.24
N SER A 24 -2.59 -5.21 10.43
CA SER A 24 -1.23 -4.91 10.92
C SER A 24 -0.26 -4.75 9.75
N ARG A 25 0.93 -4.18 10.00
CA ARG A 25 1.94 -3.93 8.95
C ARG A 25 3.30 -4.49 9.34
N ARG A 26 3.95 -5.25 8.45
CA ARG A 26 5.33 -5.75 8.61
C ARG A 26 6.03 -5.74 7.25
N ALA A 27 7.27 -5.25 7.20
CA ALA A 27 8.08 -5.20 5.99
C ALA A 27 7.37 -4.60 4.76
N GLY A 28 6.53 -3.58 4.95
CA GLY A 28 5.78 -2.92 3.87
C GLY A 28 4.49 -3.63 3.43
N ILE A 29 4.22 -4.83 3.94
CA ILE A 29 3.02 -5.62 3.68
C ILE A 29 2.01 -5.41 4.81
N PHE A 30 0.74 -5.23 4.46
CA PHE A 30 -0.38 -5.25 5.39
C PHE A 30 -0.94 -6.66 5.48
N TYR A 31 -1.31 -7.09 6.67
CA TYR A 31 -1.87 -8.40 6.90
C TYR A 31 -2.95 -8.38 7.98
N LYS A 32 -3.93 -9.26 7.85
CA LYS A 32 -4.96 -9.50 8.86
C LYS A 32 -5.31 -10.98 8.87
N LYS A 33 -5.26 -11.59 10.05
CA LYS A 33 -5.80 -12.94 10.23
C LYS A 33 -7.30 -12.85 10.48
N ASN A 34 -8.08 -13.67 9.79
CA ASN A 34 -9.50 -13.85 10.08
C ASN A 34 -9.80 -15.36 10.03
N GLU A 35 -10.16 -15.94 11.17
CA GLU A 35 -10.26 -17.40 11.35
C GLU A 35 -8.97 -18.09 10.89
N ASP A 36 -9.04 -18.95 9.87
CA ASP A 36 -7.89 -19.68 9.31
C ASP A 36 -7.27 -19.00 8.08
N ASN A 37 -7.81 -17.86 7.64
CA ASN A 37 -7.34 -17.14 6.44
C ASN A 37 -6.46 -15.93 6.78
N TRP A 38 -5.62 -15.53 5.82
CA TRP A 38 -4.76 -14.35 5.94
C TRP A 38 -4.98 -13.40 4.79
N GLY A 39 -5.68 -12.30 5.04
CA GLY A 39 -5.73 -11.20 4.09
C GLY A 39 -4.35 -10.53 4.02
N VAL A 40 -3.76 -10.44 2.83
CA VAL A 40 -2.46 -9.80 2.59
C VAL A 40 -2.59 -8.71 1.52
N ILE A 41 -2.08 -7.51 1.81
CA ILE A 41 -2.11 -6.36 0.89
C ILE A 41 -0.71 -5.74 0.81
N GLY A 42 -0.15 -5.66 -0.40
CA GLY A 42 1.17 -5.06 -0.66
C GLY A 42 1.10 -3.93 -1.68
N PHE A 43 1.87 -2.86 -1.47
CA PHE A 43 2.00 -1.75 -2.42
C PHE A 43 3.42 -1.69 -2.96
N GLN A 44 3.58 -1.83 -4.28
CA GLN A 44 4.88 -1.84 -4.93
C GLN A 44 4.97 -0.76 -5.99
N LYS A 45 5.83 0.24 -5.77
CA LYS A 45 6.10 1.31 -6.75
C LYS A 45 7.02 0.79 -7.85
N SER A 46 6.71 1.08 -9.11
CA SER A 46 7.62 0.84 -10.23
C SER A 46 8.89 1.68 -10.11
N TRP A 47 9.99 1.14 -10.64
CA TRP A 47 11.25 1.86 -10.85
C TRP A 47 11.10 2.98 -11.88
N SER A 48 10.25 2.81 -12.89
CA SER A 48 10.02 3.80 -13.95
C SER A 48 9.14 4.98 -13.52
N SER A 49 8.78 5.07 -12.23
CA SER A 49 7.92 6.12 -11.69
C SER A 49 8.69 7.41 -11.49
N SER A 50 8.24 8.50 -12.09
CA SER A 50 8.87 9.82 -11.99
C SER A 50 7.84 10.95 -11.87
N ASN A 51 8.32 12.15 -11.53
CA ASN A 51 7.47 13.34 -11.55
C ASN A 51 7.09 13.79 -12.96
N GLU A 52 7.84 13.37 -13.97
CA GLU A 52 7.64 13.73 -15.38
C GLU A 52 6.63 12.81 -16.07
N PHE A 53 6.70 11.50 -15.79
CA PHE A 53 5.90 10.46 -16.48
C PHE A 53 4.80 9.86 -15.60
N GLY A 54 4.69 10.30 -14.35
CA GLY A 54 3.71 9.81 -13.38
C GLY A 54 4.21 8.67 -12.50
N ILE A 55 3.43 8.38 -11.46
CA ILE A 55 3.71 7.30 -10.51
C ILE A 55 2.95 6.05 -10.92
N LYS A 56 3.68 5.00 -11.27
CA LYS A 56 3.16 3.65 -11.54
C LYS A 56 3.40 2.77 -10.31
N PHE A 57 2.38 2.06 -9.86
CA PHE A 57 2.49 1.13 -8.74
C PHE A 57 1.46 0.00 -8.88
N THR A 58 1.72 -1.10 -8.17
CA THR A 58 0.85 -2.28 -8.12
C THR A 58 0.31 -2.44 -6.71
N ILE A 59 -0.95 -2.89 -6.62
CA ILE A 59 -1.57 -3.36 -5.38
C ILE A 59 -1.66 -4.88 -5.49
N ASN A 60 -0.87 -5.58 -4.68
CA ASN A 60 -0.88 -7.04 -4.60
C ASN A 60 -1.87 -7.46 -3.51
N LEU A 61 -2.79 -8.37 -3.82
CA LEU A 61 -3.83 -8.86 -2.90
C LEU A 61 -3.73 -10.39 -2.79
N GLY A 62 -3.93 -10.93 -1.58
CA GLY A 62 -3.98 -12.38 -1.31
C GLY A 62 -4.86 -12.72 -0.10
N VAL A 63 -5.24 -13.99 0.02
CA VAL A 63 -6.09 -14.59 1.08
C VAL A 63 -5.42 -15.86 1.60
#